data_AF-A0AAV0YGX5-F1
#
_entry.id   AF-A0AAV0YGX5-F1
#
_cell.length_a   1.000
_cell.length_b   1.000
_cell.length_c   1.000
_cell.angle_alpha   90.00
_cell.angle_beta   90.00
_cell.angle_gamma   90.00
#
_symmetry.space_group_name_H-M   'P 1'
#
loop_
_entity.id
_entity.type
_entity.pdbx_description
1 polymer ?
#
loop_
_entity_poly.entity_id
_entity_poly.type
_entity_poly.pdbx_seq_one_letter_code
_entity_poly.pdbx_strand_id
1 'polypeptide(L)'
;MEVCSRARLINCDGVKLYLELSPSELVAKMCRKVIVKLYRGTFYNYSELKRDKREDVRREWFNTFKSLVCWDRCNDAKMEDLFHKKCATRLCDILQKARKKASSPPWMGEDTWAVLLDKWRSKEFKDVFQQNKINRSSSIGGAVHMSG
;
A
#
# COMPACT_ATOMS: atom_id res chain seq x y z
N MET A 1 -24.58 -20.03 9.45
CA MET A 1 -23.46 -20.55 8.66
C MET A 1 -22.31 -19.56 8.73
N GLU A 2 -21.54 -19.62 9.82
CA GLU A 2 -20.42 -18.70 10.11
C GLU A 2 -19.14 -19.51 10.23
N VAL A 3 -18.28 -19.51 9.19
CA VAL A 3 -16.87 -19.92 9.30
C VAL A 3 -16.01 -19.41 8.12
N CYS A 4 -16.00 -18.12 7.77
CA CYS A 4 -15.00 -17.57 6.80
C CYS A 4 -14.17 -16.41 7.40
N SER A 5 -13.90 -16.42 8.71
CA SER A 5 -13.27 -15.28 9.41
C SER A 5 -11.79 -15.44 9.78
N ARG A 6 -11.10 -16.53 9.43
CA ARG A 6 -9.72 -16.80 9.93
C ARG A 6 -8.67 -16.73 8.82
N ALA A 7 -8.03 -15.58 8.64
CA ALA A 7 -6.76 -15.45 7.90
C ALA A 7 -5.61 -15.95 8.81
N ARG A 8 -4.67 -16.75 8.29
CA ARG A 8 -3.59 -17.37 9.09
C ARG A 8 -2.21 -17.08 8.51
N LEU A 9 -1.31 -16.58 9.34
CA LEU A 9 0.10 -16.39 8.99
C LEU A 9 0.79 -17.74 8.71
N ILE A 10 1.47 -17.88 7.57
CA ILE A 10 2.55 -18.87 7.40
C ILE A 10 3.84 -18.07 7.44
N ASN A 11 4.60 -18.18 8.53
CA ASN A 11 5.98 -17.71 8.54
C ASN A 11 6.83 -18.79 7.85
N CYS A 12 7.66 -18.41 6.89
CA CYS A 12 8.53 -19.29 6.09
C CYS A 12 9.67 -19.97 6.88
N ASP A 13 9.58 -20.03 8.21
CA ASP A 13 10.68 -20.45 9.10
C ASP A 13 10.33 -21.69 9.94
N GLY A 14 9.26 -22.40 9.62
CA GLY A 14 8.88 -23.64 10.34
C GLY A 14 8.40 -23.44 11.79
N VAL A 15 8.50 -22.24 12.36
CA VAL A 15 8.00 -21.92 13.69
C VAL A 15 6.61 -21.28 13.59
N LYS A 16 5.61 -22.06 14.01
CA LYS A 16 4.19 -21.70 14.15
C LYS A 16 4.02 -20.64 15.25
N LEU A 17 4.32 -19.38 14.95
CA LEU A 17 3.91 -18.26 15.81
C LEU A 17 2.53 -17.78 15.38
N TYR A 18 1.52 -18.27 16.10
CA TYR A 18 0.13 -17.85 16.01
C TYR A 18 -0.01 -16.43 16.55
N LEU A 19 0.17 -15.43 15.70
CA LEU A 19 -0.31 -14.08 16.00
C LEU A 19 -1.69 -13.95 15.35
N GLU A 20 -2.76 -14.04 16.14
CA GLU A 20 -4.14 -13.73 15.71
C GLU A 20 -4.26 -12.22 15.46
N LEU A 21 -3.62 -11.74 14.40
CA LEU A 21 -3.79 -10.38 13.91
C LEU A 21 -5.04 -10.31 13.05
N SER A 22 -5.78 -9.20 13.15
CA SER A 22 -6.86 -8.95 12.21
C SER A 22 -6.32 -8.94 10.76
N PRO A 23 -7.11 -9.34 9.75
CA PRO A 23 -6.68 -9.34 8.35
C PRO A 23 -6.09 -8.00 7.89
N SER A 24 -6.60 -6.89 8.43
CA SER A 24 -6.10 -5.53 8.17
C SER A 24 -4.69 -5.29 8.72
N GLU A 25 -4.41 -5.73 9.95
CA GLU A 25 -3.10 -5.58 10.58
C GLU A 25 -2.05 -6.47 9.90
N LEU A 26 -2.44 -7.70 9.57
CA LEU A 26 -1.64 -8.64 8.82
C LEU A 26 -1.22 -8.03 7.47
N VAL A 27 -2.21 -7.59 6.68
CA VAL A 27 -1.97 -6.95 5.39
C VAL A 27 -1.09 -5.72 5.55
N ALA A 28 -1.32 -4.87 6.55
CA ALA A 28 -0.50 -3.68 6.77
C ALA A 28 0.97 -4.01 7.07
N LYS A 29 1.22 -5.01 7.92
CA LYS A 29 2.59 -5.45 8.28
C LYS A 29 3.31 -6.02 7.06
N MET A 30 2.63 -6.85 6.28
CA MET A 30 3.22 -7.51 5.12
C MET A 30 3.35 -6.58 3.91
N CYS A 31 2.41 -5.67 3.69
CA CYS A 31 2.54 -4.59 2.70
C CYS A 31 3.84 -3.81 2.91
N ARG A 32 4.18 -3.47 4.16
CA ARG A 32 5.45 -2.77 4.44
C ARG A 32 6.65 -3.61 4.01
N LYS A 33 6.67 -4.92 4.30
CA LYS A 33 7.75 -5.82 3.87
C LYS A 33 7.86 -5.90 2.35
N VAL A 34 6.73 -6.06 1.66
CA VAL A 34 6.67 -6.13 0.19
C VAL A 34 7.17 -4.83 -0.43
N ILE A 35 6.70 -3.67 0.05
CA ILE A 35 7.15 -2.34 -0.41
C ILE A 35 8.67 -2.23 -0.25
N VAL A 36 9.20 -2.48 0.95
CA VAL A 36 10.63 -2.35 1.21
C VAL A 36 11.47 -3.27 0.32
N LYS A 37 10.97 -4.49 0.03
CA LYS A 37 11.68 -5.49 -0.78
C LYS A 37 11.66 -5.17 -2.27
N LEU A 38 10.50 -4.77 -2.80
CA LEU A 38 10.25 -4.70 -4.25
C LEU A 38 10.16 -3.28 -4.79
N TYR A 39 10.19 -2.25 -3.94
CA TYR A 39 10.15 -0.89 -4.42
C TYR A 39 11.47 -0.55 -5.13
N ARG A 40 11.38 -0.53 -6.45
CA ARG A 40 12.42 -0.15 -7.41
C ARG A 40 11.93 0.94 -8.38
N GLY A 41 10.77 1.50 -8.10
CA GLY A 41 10.04 2.36 -9.03
C GLY A 41 10.23 3.85 -8.78
N THR A 42 10.05 4.63 -9.83
CA THR A 42 9.99 6.10 -9.84
C THR A 42 8.58 6.66 -9.62
N PHE A 43 7.61 5.79 -9.29
CA PHE A 43 6.21 6.15 -9.10
C PHE A 43 5.91 6.57 -7.65
N TYR A 44 5.24 7.70 -7.48
CA TYR A 44 4.94 8.25 -6.15
C TYR A 44 3.60 7.77 -5.59
N ASN A 45 2.65 7.39 -6.46
CA ASN A 45 1.35 6.93 -6.02
C ASN A 45 0.93 5.63 -6.70
N TYR A 46 0.15 4.83 -5.97
CA TYR A 46 -0.33 3.52 -6.42
C TYR A 46 -1.26 3.61 -7.64
N SER A 47 -1.82 4.79 -7.92
CA SER A 47 -2.65 5.04 -9.09
C SER A 47 -1.83 5.24 -10.37
N GLU A 48 -0.55 5.60 -10.29
CA GLU A 48 0.35 5.61 -11.46
C GLU A 48 0.54 4.18 -12.01
N LEU A 49 0.53 3.18 -11.13
CA LEU A 49 0.56 1.77 -11.53
C LEU A 49 -0.70 1.34 -12.30
N LYS A 50 -1.83 2.06 -12.14
CA LYS A 50 -3.07 1.81 -12.89
C LYS A 50 -3.06 2.45 -14.28
N ARG A 51 -2.39 3.60 -14.44
CA ARG A 51 -2.36 4.34 -15.71
C ARG A 51 -1.33 3.79 -16.70
N ASP A 52 -0.24 3.21 -16.21
CA ASP A 52 0.96 2.94 -17.02
C ASP A 52 1.14 1.47 -17.47
N LYS A 53 0.08 0.65 -17.46
CA LYS A 53 0.17 -0.79 -17.81
C LYS A 53 1.13 -1.62 -16.92
N ARG A 54 1.48 -1.15 -15.72
CA ARG A 54 2.36 -1.87 -14.77
C ARG A 54 1.59 -2.87 -13.88
N GLU A 55 0.68 -3.63 -14.49
CA GLU A 55 -0.06 -4.69 -13.81
C GLU A 55 0.85 -5.84 -13.37
N ASP A 56 1.95 -6.06 -14.08
CA ASP A 56 3.03 -6.98 -13.71
C ASP A 56 3.59 -6.65 -12.32
N VAL A 57 3.89 -5.38 -12.02
CA VAL A 57 4.38 -4.96 -10.71
C VAL A 57 3.34 -5.21 -9.61
N ARG A 58 2.07 -4.89 -9.88
CA ARG A 58 0.98 -5.10 -8.91
C ARG A 58 0.79 -6.59 -8.60
N ARG A 59 0.86 -7.42 -9.64
CA ARG A 59 0.79 -8.88 -9.52
C ARG A 59 2.02 -9.47 -8.84
N GLU A 60 3.22 -8.98 -9.12
CA GLU A 60 4.45 -9.41 -8.43
C GLU A 60 4.41 -9.09 -6.94
N TRP A 61 3.96 -7.89 -6.58
CA TRP A 61 3.76 -7.49 -5.19
C TRP A 61 2.74 -8.37 -4.49
N PHE A 62 1.62 -8.66 -5.16
CA PHE A 62 0.58 -9.53 -4.59
C PHE A 62 1.01 -11.00 -4.52
N ASN A 63 1.78 -11.50 -5.50
CA ASN A 63 2.34 -12.86 -5.48
C ASN A 63 3.37 -13.02 -4.35
N THR A 64 4.20 -12.00 -4.12
CA THR A 64 5.12 -11.98 -2.97
C THR A 64 4.36 -11.90 -1.66
N PHE A 65 3.23 -11.20 -1.60
CA PHE A 65 2.36 -11.24 -0.44
C PHE A 65 1.77 -12.64 -0.22
N LYS A 66 1.23 -13.28 -1.27
CA LYS A 66 0.71 -14.66 -1.25
C LYS A 66 1.73 -15.68 -0.77
N SER A 67 3.02 -15.51 -1.08
CA SER A 67 4.05 -16.44 -0.60
C SER A 67 4.39 -16.27 0.89
N LEU A 68 3.96 -15.17 1.52
CA LEU A 68 4.28 -14.86 2.92
C LEU A 68 3.10 -15.00 3.89
N VAL A 69 1.89 -15.23 3.39
CA VAL A 69 0.67 -15.34 4.20
C VAL A 69 -0.28 -16.38 3.61
N CYS A 70 -1.14 -16.97 4.44
CA CYS A 70 -2.15 -17.91 3.99
C CYS A 70 -3.55 -17.44 4.41
N TRP A 71 -4.55 -17.74 3.61
CA TRP A 71 -5.94 -17.45 3.91
C TRP A 71 -6.83 -18.46 3.20
N ASP A 72 -8.09 -18.53 3.62
CA ASP A 72 -9.07 -19.38 2.95
C ASP A 72 -9.41 -18.83 1.56
N ARG A 73 -9.47 -19.68 0.54
CA ARG A 73 -9.77 -19.26 -0.84
C ARG A 73 -11.09 -18.49 -0.97
N CYS A 74 -12.06 -18.69 -0.05
CA CYS A 74 -13.29 -17.89 0.02
C CYS A 74 -13.03 -16.37 0.17
N ASN A 75 -11.87 -16.00 0.69
CA ASN A 75 -11.47 -14.62 0.97
C ASN A 75 -10.48 -14.03 -0.06
N ASP A 76 -10.18 -14.71 -1.16
CA ASP A 76 -9.12 -14.29 -2.09
C ASP A 76 -9.33 -12.89 -2.65
N ALA A 77 -10.50 -12.64 -3.25
CA ALA A 77 -10.86 -11.33 -3.79
C ALA A 77 -10.84 -10.22 -2.72
N LYS A 78 -11.28 -10.54 -1.50
CA LYS A 78 -11.28 -9.60 -0.37
C LYS A 78 -9.87 -9.28 0.11
N MET A 79 -8.98 -10.27 0.14
CA MET A 79 -7.58 -10.10 0.53
C MET A 79 -6.80 -9.33 -0.52
N GLU A 80 -7.06 -9.57 -1.80
CA GLU A 80 -6.46 -8.81 -2.90
C GLU A 80 -6.86 -7.32 -2.85
N ASP A 81 -8.17 -7.04 -2.74
CA ASP A 81 -8.66 -5.66 -2.63
C ASP A 81 -8.09 -4.94 -1.40
N LEU A 82 -8.11 -5.62 -0.24
CA LEU A 82 -7.56 -5.08 1.00
C LEU A 82 -6.06 -4.83 0.89
N PHE A 83 -5.33 -5.75 0.27
CA PHE A 83 -3.89 -5.62 0.00
C PHE A 83 -3.61 -4.39 -0.85
N HIS A 84 -4.27 -4.24 -1.99
CA HIS A 84 -4.07 -3.08 -2.86
C HIS A 84 -4.40 -1.76 -2.17
N LYS A 85 -5.54 -1.69 -1.45
CA LYS A 85 -5.94 -0.49 -0.69
C LYS A 85 -4.91 -0.15 0.39
N LYS A 86 -4.49 -1.12 1.20
CA LYS A 86 -3.53 -0.88 2.29
C LYS A 86 -2.14 -0.58 1.77
N CYS A 87 -1.65 -1.28 0.75
CA CYS A 87 -0.35 -1.00 0.16
C CYS A 87 -0.32 0.40 -0.46
N ALA A 88 -1.40 0.85 -1.11
CA ALA A 88 -1.50 2.22 -1.61
C ALA A 88 -1.39 3.26 -0.49
N THR A 89 -2.15 3.08 0.60
CA THR A 89 -2.08 3.98 1.76
C THR A 89 -0.71 3.96 2.41
N ARG A 90 -0.12 2.77 2.62
CA ARG A 90 1.17 2.60 3.30
C ARG A 90 2.33 3.16 2.48
N LEU A 91 2.34 2.94 1.17
CA LEU A 91 3.35 3.52 0.29
C LEU A 91 3.31 5.05 0.38
N CYS A 92 2.12 5.65 0.29
CA CYS A 92 1.95 7.10 0.40
C CYS A 92 2.43 7.63 1.77
N ASP A 93 2.08 6.97 2.87
CA ASP A 93 2.54 7.35 4.22
C ASP A 93 4.07 7.30 4.36
N ILE A 94 4.70 6.24 3.86
CA ILE A 94 6.15 6.06 3.89
C ILE A 94 6.84 7.17 3.08
N LEU A 95 6.39 7.43 1.85
CA LEU A 95 6.96 8.46 0.98
C LEU A 95 6.73 9.86 1.53
N GLN A 96 5.55 10.15 2.10
CA GLN A 96 5.28 11.44 2.75
C GLN A 96 6.18 11.66 3.97
N LYS A 97 6.43 10.63 4.78
CA LYS A 97 7.35 10.71 5.92
C LYS A 97 8.79 10.96 5.46
N ALA A 98 9.24 10.26 4.42
CA ALA A 98 10.56 10.49 3.83
C ALA A 98 10.70 11.93 3.31
N ARG A 99 9.69 12.42 2.58
CA ARG A 99 9.64 13.81 2.09
C ARG A 99 9.71 14.83 3.22
N LYS A 100 8.91 14.66 4.28
CA LYS A 100 8.89 15.58 5.44
C LYS A 100 10.24 15.64 6.16
N LYS A 101 10.94 14.51 6.23
CA LYS A 101 12.27 14.42 6.84
C LYS A 101 13.40 14.82 5.88
N ALA A 102 13.09 15.08 4.61
CA ALA A 102 14.05 15.29 3.53
C ALA A 102 15.17 14.23 3.48
N SER A 103 14.85 13.00 3.90
CA SER A 103 15.83 11.91 4.06
C SER A 103 15.35 10.67 3.32
N SER A 104 16.23 10.10 2.51
CA SER A 104 15.97 8.83 1.84
C SER A 104 15.88 7.69 2.87
N PRO A 105 14.90 6.78 2.76
CA PRO A 105 14.92 5.53 3.51
C PRO A 105 16.11 4.64 3.10
N PRO A 106 16.73 3.88 4.01
CA PRO A 106 17.94 3.09 3.71
C PRO A 106 17.75 1.98 2.67
N TRP A 107 16.50 1.54 2.45
CA TRP A 107 16.14 0.56 1.43
C TRP A 107 15.85 1.17 0.06
N MET A 108 15.80 2.50 -0.03
CA MET A 108 15.56 3.24 -1.26
C MET A 108 16.91 3.67 -1.84
N GLY A 109 17.19 3.21 -3.07
CA GLY A 109 18.42 3.60 -3.77
C GLY A 109 18.47 5.11 -4.02
N GLU A 110 19.68 5.66 -4.02
CA GLU A 110 19.93 7.11 -4.18
C GLU A 110 19.38 7.63 -5.52
N ASP A 111 19.52 6.86 -6.60
CA ASP A 111 18.97 7.18 -7.92
C ASP A 111 17.44 7.33 -7.89
N THR A 112 16.74 6.36 -7.28
CA THR A 112 15.28 6.41 -7.11
C THR A 112 14.86 7.61 -6.26
N TRP A 113 15.63 7.94 -5.22
CA TRP A 113 15.37 9.09 -4.37
C TRP A 113 15.53 10.41 -5.13
N ALA A 114 16.57 10.56 -5.96
CA ALA A 114 16.80 11.74 -6.77
C ALA A 114 15.63 11.99 -7.74
N VAL A 115 15.15 10.94 -8.43
CA VAL A 115 13.99 11.04 -9.34
C VAL A 115 12.71 11.45 -8.60
N LEU A 116 12.49 10.91 -7.39
CA LEU A 116 11.34 11.30 -6.56
C LEU A 116 11.42 12.75 -6.11
N LEU A 117 12.60 13.24 -5.74
CA LEU A 117 12.81 14.63 -5.35
C LEU A 117 12.52 15.60 -6.51
N ASP A 118 12.99 15.28 -7.71
CA ASP A 118 12.73 16.07 -8.91
C ASP A 118 11.21 16.18 -9.17
N LYS A 119 10.53 15.02 -9.18
CA LYS A 119 9.08 14.94 -9.33
C LYS A 119 8.30 15.72 -8.27
N TRP A 120 8.79 15.77 -7.02
CA TRP A 120 8.17 16.57 -5.96
C TRP A 120 8.37 18.07 -6.11
N ARG A 121 9.42 18.49 -6.83
CA ARG A 121 9.68 19.90 -7.12
C ARG A 121 8.80 20.40 -8.25
N SER A 122 8.40 19.53 -9.18
CA SER A 122 7.52 19.82 -10.31
C SER A 122 6.22 20.50 -9.87
N LYS A 123 5.79 21.51 -10.64
CA LYS A 123 4.58 22.30 -10.37
C LYS A 123 3.32 21.44 -10.42
N GLU A 124 3.21 20.57 -11.42
CA GLU A 124 2.08 19.63 -11.60
C GLU A 124 1.82 18.80 -10.34
N PHE A 125 2.89 18.32 -9.70
CA PHE A 125 2.77 17.53 -8.49
C PHE A 125 2.26 18.36 -7.31
N LYS A 126 2.71 19.62 -7.18
CA LYS A 126 2.26 20.54 -6.13
C LYS A 126 0.78 20.89 -6.32
N ASP A 127 0.36 21.17 -7.55
CA ASP A 127 -1.03 21.47 -7.88
C ASP A 127 -1.96 20.29 -7.55
N VAL A 128 -1.64 19.07 -7.99
CA VAL A 128 -2.42 17.87 -7.67
C VAL A 128 -2.45 17.61 -6.15
N PHE A 129 -1.34 17.80 -5.46
CA PHE A 129 -1.27 17.62 -4.01
C PHE A 129 -2.13 18.65 -3.27
N GLN A 130 -2.09 19.91 -3.68
CA GLN A 130 -2.89 20.98 -3.11
C GLN A 130 -4.38 20.77 -3.39
N GLN A 131 -4.75 20.39 -4.61
CA GLN A 131 -6.14 20.07 -4.95
C GLN A 131 -6.66 18.89 -4.11
N ASN A 132 -5.86 17.83 -3.95
CA ASN A 132 -6.23 16.70 -3.09
C ASN A 132 -6.37 17.10 -1.62
N LYS A 133 -5.55 18.04 -1.15
CA LYS A 133 -5.68 18.61 0.20
C LYS A 133 -7.00 19.37 0.35
N ILE A 134 -7.34 20.22 -0.64
CA ILE A 134 -8.60 20.98 -0.69
C ILE A 134 -9.80 20.03 -0.70
N ASN A 135 -9.80 19.03 -1.59
CA ASN A 135 -10.87 18.03 -1.71
C ASN A 135 -11.07 17.22 -0.41
N ARG A 136 -10.01 17.02 0.38
CA ARG A 136 -10.10 16.36 1.69
C ARG A 136 -10.61 17.30 2.78
N SER A 137 -10.26 18.58 2.74
CA SER A 137 -10.73 19.60 3.69
C SER A 137 -12.12 20.15 3.38
N SER A 138 -12.61 19.97 2.16
CA SER A 138 -13.98 20.36 1.80
C SER A 138 -14.96 19.38 2.45
N SER A 139 -15.83 19.89 3.33
CA SER A 139 -16.87 19.16 4.07
C SER A 139 -17.93 18.46 3.19
N ILE A 140 -17.81 18.55 1.86
CA ILE A 140 -18.76 17.99 0.88
C ILE A 140 -18.71 16.45 0.83
N GLY A 141 -17.65 15.82 1.35
CA GLY A 141 -17.50 14.35 1.33
C GLY A 141 -17.94 13.60 2.59
N GLY A 142 -18.61 14.26 3.56
CA GLY A 142 -18.73 13.76 4.92
C GLY A 142 -20.12 13.81 5.54
N ALA A 143 -21.17 13.37 4.85
CA ALA A 143 -22.42 12.88 5.48
C ALA A 143 -23.43 12.46 4.39
N VAL A 144 -23.41 11.20 3.99
CA VAL A 144 -24.58 10.54 3.39
C VAL A 144 -24.85 9.26 4.17
N HIS A 145 -25.37 9.42 5.39
CA HIS A 145 -26.12 8.35 6.04
C HIS A 145 -27.45 8.23 5.30
N MET A 146 -27.60 7.18 4.48
CA MET A 146 -28.92 6.72 4.04
C MET A 146 -29.46 5.81 5.14
N SER A 147 -30.20 6.39 6.08
CA SER A 147 -31.12 5.65 6.93
C SER A 147 -32.43 5.54 6.16
N GLY A 148 -32.66 4.38 5.55
CA GLY A 148 -34.00 3.91 5.23
C GLY A 148 -34.58 3.14 6.42
#